data_AF-A0A7V5SPN2-F1
#
_entry.id   AF-A0A7V5SPN2-F1
#
_cell.length_a   1.000
_cell.length_b   1.000
_cell.length_c   1.000
_cell.angle_alpha   90.00
_cell.angle_beta   90.00
_cell.angle_gamma   90.00
#
_symmetry.space_group_name_H-M   'P 1'
#
loop_
_entity.id
_entity.type
_entity.pdbx_description
1 polymer ?
#
loop_
_entity_poly.entity_id
_entity_poly.type
_entity_poly.pdbx_seq_one_letter_code
_entity_poly.pdbx_strand_id
1 'polypeptide(L)'
;MNGKELITKAFKLEKTSRTPWVPFVGCHGAKLLNVSVKEYLNSEKLIFEGVSKAIELYKPDGIPVIFDLQIEAEALGCELQWLEKNPPSVISHILLSGKSVDELQIPSPNDKRISVALNAAKLIRKKFPDIALYGLITGPFTLALHLLGTDIFMKMLTEPNEIHKILNFTKKVAIAMAQYYIDAGCDVIALVDPMTSQIDTDSFKIFISQPASEIFGYIRKCKKLSSFFVCGHAQHNIEEMCKCKPDNISIDDNISLDFVKKIALDNNVSFGGNIKLTVVLLMGTPEDCQLNATECIEMAGDIGFILAPGCDIPFDTPPENIMAITELVNNKYIQETIKAKDINSSGLEIIDMKDYGSDRKVIIDVITLDSQSCAPCQYMVEAVKRVAPFFEGIVEWREHTIKKIEGVSFMNSLMVKNIPAICIDGKIAFVSQIPPQSELIAAIQKRINEKFKLFITSRNAEILIIAKDENEAIPLKENISKALKQTGKNLKLKISTDNNLRLSFGIISTPAVIITENKIKSQGEIPKVDIIKEWLKEL
;
A
#
# COMPACT_ATOMS: atom_id res chain seq x y z
N MET A 1 16.88 0.87 -28.70
CA MET A 1 15.57 1.50 -28.50
C MET A 1 15.78 2.61 -27.49
N ASN A 2 15.43 3.85 -27.83
CA ASN A 2 15.54 4.95 -26.88
C ASN A 2 14.34 4.95 -25.89
N GLY A 3 14.39 5.81 -24.87
CA GLY A 3 13.36 5.87 -23.84
C GLY A 3 11.97 6.18 -24.41
N LYS A 4 11.89 7.13 -25.35
CA LYS A 4 10.64 7.48 -26.05
C LYS A 4 9.97 6.30 -26.76
N GLU A 5 10.76 5.52 -27.50
CA GLU A 5 10.27 4.34 -28.20
C GLU A 5 9.77 3.27 -27.20
N LEU A 6 10.49 3.05 -26.10
CA LEU A 6 10.09 2.11 -25.05
C LEU A 6 8.75 2.50 -24.40
N ILE A 7 8.61 3.76 -23.99
CA ILE A 7 7.36 4.30 -23.44
C ILE A 7 6.21 4.16 -24.45
N THR A 8 6.45 4.55 -25.70
CA THR A 8 5.43 4.47 -26.76
C THR A 8 4.93 3.05 -26.97
N LYS A 9 5.84 2.07 -26.98
CA LYS A 9 5.48 0.65 -27.12
C LYS A 9 4.66 0.14 -25.95
N ALA A 10 5.08 0.43 -24.72
CA ALA A 10 4.33 0.05 -23.54
C ALA A 10 2.92 0.66 -23.54
N PHE A 11 2.77 1.95 -23.86
CA PHE A 11 1.46 2.61 -23.95
C PHE A 11 0.56 2.01 -25.04
N LYS A 12 1.15 1.44 -26.11
CA LYS A 12 0.44 0.75 -27.20
C LYS A 12 0.19 -0.74 -26.93
N LEU A 13 0.51 -1.22 -25.73
CA LEU A 13 0.42 -2.64 -25.36
C LEU A 13 1.26 -3.55 -26.28
N GLU A 14 2.37 -3.02 -26.79
CA GLU A 14 3.37 -3.80 -27.50
C GLU A 14 4.39 -4.36 -26.49
N LYS A 15 4.94 -5.54 -26.80
CA LYS A 15 6.02 -6.13 -26.02
C LYS A 15 7.26 -5.24 -26.05
N THR A 16 7.83 -4.94 -24.88
CA THR A 16 9.05 -4.13 -24.75
C THR A 16 10.28 -5.01 -24.60
N SER A 17 11.47 -4.48 -24.94
CA SER A 17 12.74 -5.21 -24.79
C SER A 17 13.22 -5.30 -23.34
N ARG A 18 12.80 -4.32 -22.52
CA ARG A 18 12.90 -4.27 -21.06
C ARG A 18 11.78 -3.36 -20.55
N THR A 19 11.44 -3.48 -19.27
CA THR A 19 10.46 -2.60 -18.63
C THR A 19 10.92 -1.14 -18.70
N PRO A 20 10.08 -0.21 -19.18
CA PRO A 20 10.38 1.22 -19.14
C PRO A 20 10.37 1.75 -17.69
N TRP A 21 11.28 2.65 -17.37
CA TRP A 21 11.45 3.25 -16.05
C TRP A 21 11.18 4.76 -16.07
N VAL A 22 10.24 5.21 -15.22
CA VAL A 22 9.86 6.63 -15.08
C VAL A 22 9.92 7.02 -13.60
N PRO A 23 11.05 7.57 -13.11
CA PRO A 23 11.11 8.17 -11.79
C PRO A 23 10.37 9.51 -11.81
N PHE A 24 9.30 9.63 -11.01
CA PHE A 24 8.59 10.90 -10.84
C PHE A 24 9.42 11.84 -9.96
N VAL A 25 10.27 12.65 -10.60
CA VAL A 25 11.14 13.62 -9.93
C VAL A 25 10.51 15.01 -9.97
N GLY A 26 9.75 15.34 -8.94
CA GLY A 26 9.25 16.68 -8.64
C GLY A 26 10.18 17.40 -7.68
N CYS A 27 9.79 17.47 -6.40
CA CYS A 27 10.56 18.19 -5.37
C CYS A 27 11.95 17.60 -5.12
N HIS A 28 12.13 16.30 -5.36
CA HIS A 28 13.44 15.65 -5.24
C HIS A 28 14.51 16.28 -6.16
N GLY A 29 14.14 16.93 -7.27
CA GLY A 29 15.09 17.68 -8.09
C GLY A 29 15.81 18.79 -7.32
N ALA A 30 15.13 19.43 -6.36
CA ALA A 30 15.73 20.44 -5.49
C ALA A 30 16.78 19.85 -4.53
N LYS A 31 16.53 18.64 -4.01
CA LYS A 31 17.48 17.89 -3.17
C LYS A 31 18.79 17.62 -3.92
N LEU A 32 18.70 17.22 -5.19
CA LEU A 32 19.88 16.93 -6.02
C LEU A 32 20.78 18.15 -6.24
N LEU A 33 20.21 19.35 -6.14
CA LEU A 33 20.93 20.63 -6.24
C LEU A 33 21.26 21.25 -4.88
N ASN A 34 20.78 20.65 -3.77
CA ASN A 34 20.89 21.20 -2.42
C ASN A 34 20.32 22.62 -2.30
N VAL A 35 19.13 22.85 -2.88
CA VAL A 35 18.37 24.11 -2.79
C VAL A 35 16.99 23.86 -2.18
N SER A 36 16.29 24.91 -1.76
CA SER A 36 14.91 24.77 -1.26
C SER A 36 13.91 24.44 -2.37
N VAL A 37 12.80 23.78 -2.03
CA VAL A 37 11.73 23.50 -3.01
C VAL A 37 11.15 24.78 -3.59
N LYS A 38 11.03 25.84 -2.78
CA LYS A 38 10.52 27.13 -3.23
C LYS A 38 11.42 27.76 -4.29
N GLU A 39 12.74 27.79 -4.08
CA GLU A 39 13.67 28.31 -5.09
C GLU A 39 13.62 27.48 -6.37
N TYR A 40 13.62 26.15 -6.22
CA TYR A 40 13.59 25.21 -7.34
C TYR A 40 12.33 25.40 -8.21
N LEU A 41 11.14 25.28 -7.64
CA LEU A 41 9.87 25.32 -8.39
C LEU A 41 9.50 26.71 -8.93
N ASN A 42 10.25 27.76 -8.57
CA ASN A 42 10.09 29.11 -9.11
C ASN A 42 11.16 29.50 -10.15
N SER A 43 12.07 28.59 -10.52
CA SER A 43 13.19 28.90 -11.41
C SER A 43 13.32 27.90 -12.55
N GLU A 44 13.12 28.38 -13.79
CA GLU A 44 13.24 27.55 -14.99
C GLU A 44 14.66 26.96 -15.13
N LYS A 45 15.67 27.72 -14.68
CA LYS A 45 17.07 27.28 -14.64
C LYS A 45 17.27 26.15 -13.65
N LEU A 46 16.76 26.28 -12.42
CA LEU A 46 16.94 25.25 -11.39
C LEU A 46 16.16 23.98 -11.74
N ILE A 47 14.94 24.09 -12.30
CA ILE A 47 14.19 22.94 -12.83
C ILE A 47 15.00 22.23 -13.92
N PHE A 48 15.52 22.98 -14.90
CA PHE A 48 16.35 22.40 -15.96
C PHE A 48 17.60 21.69 -15.40
N GLU A 49 18.30 22.30 -14.44
CA GLU A 49 19.50 21.72 -13.81
C GLU A 49 19.17 20.47 -12.99
N GLY A 50 18.10 20.50 -12.19
CA GLY A 50 17.70 19.39 -11.33
C GLY A 50 17.18 18.19 -12.13
N VAL A 51 16.32 18.43 -13.12
CA VAL A 51 15.86 17.39 -14.04
C VAL A 51 17.01 16.85 -14.88
N SER A 52 17.93 17.71 -15.35
CA SER A 52 19.15 17.25 -16.04
C SER A 52 19.97 16.30 -15.18
N LYS A 53 20.21 16.68 -13.92
CA LYS A 53 20.98 15.86 -12.98
C LYS A 53 20.27 14.54 -12.67
N ALA A 54 18.95 14.55 -12.52
CA ALA A 54 18.15 13.34 -12.38
C ALA A 54 18.25 12.43 -13.61
N ILE A 55 18.20 12.98 -14.83
CA ILE A 55 18.38 12.19 -16.06
C ILE A 55 19.77 11.55 -16.11
N GLU A 56 20.81 12.30 -15.75
CA GLU A 56 22.20 11.83 -15.76
C GLU A 56 22.43 10.71 -14.72
N LEU A 57 21.87 10.84 -13.51
CA LEU A 57 22.00 9.85 -12.43
C LEU A 57 21.10 8.63 -12.66
N TYR A 58 19.83 8.85 -12.98
CA TYR A 58 18.79 7.83 -12.96
C TYR A 58 18.50 7.22 -14.33
N LYS A 59 19.09 7.76 -15.41
CA LYS A 59 18.97 7.26 -16.78
C LYS A 59 17.55 6.77 -17.14
N PRO A 60 16.52 7.60 -16.91
CA PRO A 60 15.14 7.19 -17.07
C PRO A 60 14.77 7.03 -18.54
N ASP A 61 13.68 6.33 -18.83
CA ASP A 61 13.09 6.30 -20.18
C ASP A 61 12.12 7.46 -20.40
N GLY A 62 11.49 7.92 -19.32
CA GLY A 62 10.68 9.11 -19.27
C GLY A 62 10.79 9.83 -17.93
N ILE A 63 10.52 11.14 -17.92
CA ILE A 63 10.61 11.95 -16.70
C ILE A 63 9.61 13.12 -16.77
N PRO A 64 8.93 13.48 -15.66
CA PRO A 64 8.16 14.71 -15.60
C PRO A 64 9.06 15.94 -15.66
N VAL A 65 8.57 17.01 -16.29
CA VAL A 65 9.23 18.31 -16.25
C VAL A 65 9.16 18.91 -14.84
N ILE A 66 8.00 18.79 -14.22
CA ILE A 66 7.67 19.28 -12.88
C ILE A 66 6.51 18.44 -12.34
N PHE A 67 6.45 18.26 -11.02
CA PHE A 67 5.33 17.64 -10.32
C PHE A 67 4.82 18.62 -9.26
N ASP A 68 3.89 19.49 -9.66
CA ASP A 68 3.26 20.50 -8.82
C ASP A 68 1.85 20.76 -9.36
N LEU A 69 0.82 20.44 -8.58
CA LEU A 69 -0.58 20.53 -8.99
C LEU A 69 -1.21 21.89 -8.64
N GLN A 70 -0.39 22.81 -8.15
CA GLN A 70 -0.81 24.12 -7.67
C GLN A 70 -0.54 25.22 -8.71
N ILE A 71 0.19 24.92 -9.80
CA ILE A 71 0.53 25.88 -10.86
C ILE A 71 -0.74 26.50 -11.47
N GLU A 72 -1.73 25.67 -11.85
CA GLU A 72 -2.96 26.18 -12.47
C GLU A 72 -3.81 26.98 -11.49
N ALA A 73 -3.93 26.53 -10.24
CA ALA A 73 -4.66 27.24 -9.20
C ALA A 73 -4.03 28.61 -8.89
N GLU A 74 -2.70 28.65 -8.76
CA GLU A 74 -1.96 29.90 -8.58
C GLU A 74 -2.16 30.84 -9.77
N ALA A 75 -2.07 30.34 -11.01
CA ALA A 75 -2.30 31.14 -12.21
C ALA A 75 -3.71 31.75 -12.24
N LEU A 76 -4.72 31.03 -11.72
CA LEU A 76 -6.10 31.50 -11.57
C LEU A 76 -6.32 32.46 -10.40
N GLY A 77 -5.30 32.66 -9.55
CA GLY A 77 -5.31 33.66 -8.48
C GLY A 77 -5.42 33.11 -7.06
N CYS A 78 -5.34 31.79 -6.87
CA CYS A 78 -5.19 31.21 -5.53
C CYS A 78 -3.82 31.55 -4.92
N GLU A 79 -3.80 31.70 -3.60
CA GLU A 79 -2.59 31.90 -2.81
C GLU A 79 -2.02 30.55 -2.35
N LEU A 80 -0.70 30.50 -2.24
CA LEU A 80 0.05 29.29 -1.90
C LEU A 80 0.82 29.45 -0.60
N GLN A 81 0.76 28.42 0.25
CA GLN A 81 1.67 28.23 1.37
C GLN A 81 2.81 27.31 0.96
N TRP A 82 4.03 27.78 1.18
CA TRP A 82 5.25 27.05 0.83
C TRP A 82 5.83 26.34 2.06
N LEU A 83 6.30 25.12 1.86
CA LEU A 83 7.08 24.35 2.83
C LEU A 83 8.49 24.13 2.27
N GLU A 84 9.47 23.85 3.15
CA GLU A 84 10.86 23.71 2.72
C GLU A 84 11.11 22.53 1.78
N LYS A 85 10.41 21.41 2.02
CA LYS A 85 10.69 20.10 1.41
C LYS A 85 9.50 19.46 0.70
N ASN A 86 8.39 20.18 0.54
CA ASN A 86 7.18 19.67 -0.12
C ASN A 86 6.69 20.67 -1.18
N PRO A 87 5.90 20.20 -2.17
CA PRO A 87 5.17 21.11 -3.04
C PRO A 87 4.32 22.10 -2.22
N PRO A 88 4.03 23.30 -2.77
CA PRO A 88 3.17 24.25 -2.08
C PRO A 88 1.75 23.71 -1.89
N SER A 89 1.02 24.27 -0.92
CA SER A 89 -0.40 23.99 -0.68
C SER A 89 -1.25 25.22 -1.01
N VAL A 90 -2.43 25.02 -1.58
CA VAL A 90 -3.39 26.11 -1.82
C VAL A 90 -4.05 26.51 -0.50
N ILE A 91 -4.01 27.80 -0.16
CA ILE A 91 -4.60 28.33 1.08
C ILE A 91 -5.73 29.34 0.85
N SER A 92 -5.97 29.75 -0.40
CA SER A 92 -7.12 30.57 -0.75
C SER A 92 -7.90 29.97 -1.92
N HIS A 93 -9.22 30.14 -1.87
CA HIS A 93 -10.17 29.54 -2.81
C HIS A 93 -10.98 30.67 -3.45
N ILE A 94 -10.67 30.98 -4.71
CA ILE A 94 -11.21 32.15 -5.40
C ILE A 94 -12.73 32.12 -5.57
N LEU A 95 -13.34 30.95 -5.78
CA LEU A 95 -14.79 30.80 -5.92
C LEU A 95 -15.48 30.88 -4.56
N LEU A 96 -14.85 30.34 -3.51
CA LEU A 96 -15.34 30.46 -2.13
C LEU A 96 -15.32 31.93 -1.64
N SER A 97 -14.41 32.73 -2.20
CA SER A 97 -14.28 34.16 -1.92
C SER A 97 -15.29 35.03 -2.68
N GLY A 98 -16.29 34.42 -3.32
CA GLY A 98 -17.43 35.09 -3.95
C GLY A 98 -17.29 35.41 -5.44
N LYS A 99 -16.19 35.03 -6.10
CA LYS A 99 -16.09 35.12 -7.56
C LYS A 99 -16.91 34.04 -8.24
N SER A 100 -17.58 34.39 -9.33
CA SER A 100 -18.21 33.42 -10.22
C SER A 100 -17.19 32.78 -11.14
N VAL A 101 -17.41 31.51 -11.50
CA VAL A 101 -16.62 30.82 -12.52
C VAL A 101 -16.64 31.53 -13.88
N ASP A 102 -17.70 32.27 -14.20
CA ASP A 102 -17.80 33.03 -15.46
C ASP A 102 -16.83 34.21 -15.53
N GLU A 103 -16.35 34.69 -14.39
CA GLU A 103 -15.39 35.79 -14.32
C GLU A 103 -13.94 35.30 -14.54
N LEU A 104 -13.73 33.98 -14.47
CA LEU A 104 -12.40 33.39 -14.62
C LEU A 104 -12.02 33.23 -16.08
N GLN A 105 -10.74 33.48 -16.35
CA GLN A 105 -10.14 33.29 -17.68
C GLN A 105 -9.21 32.09 -17.65
N ILE A 106 -9.10 31.41 -18.80
CA ILE A 106 -8.11 30.36 -18.97
C ILE A 106 -6.72 31.01 -18.92
N PRO A 107 -5.79 30.52 -18.07
CA PRO A 107 -4.44 31.08 -18.00
C PRO A 107 -3.70 31.03 -19.34
N SER A 108 -2.95 32.09 -19.60
CA SER A 108 -2.01 32.21 -20.71
C SER A 108 -0.75 31.38 -20.44
N PRO A 109 -0.04 30.87 -21.47
CA PRO A 109 1.23 30.17 -21.27
C PRO A 109 2.32 31.06 -20.64
N ASN A 110 2.13 32.39 -20.64
CA ASN A 110 3.06 33.34 -20.04
C ASN A 110 2.74 33.69 -18.57
N ASP A 111 1.66 33.14 -18.01
CA ASP A 111 1.22 33.51 -16.66
C ASP A 111 2.04 32.79 -15.58
N LYS A 112 2.57 33.56 -14.62
CA LYS A 112 3.21 33.07 -13.38
C LYS A 112 4.15 31.87 -13.64
N ARG A 113 4.00 30.79 -12.86
CA ARG A 113 4.82 29.57 -12.94
C ARG A 113 4.50 28.66 -14.13
N ILE A 114 3.45 28.94 -14.92
CA ILE A 114 3.22 28.21 -16.18
C ILE A 114 4.39 28.49 -17.13
N SER A 115 4.76 29.75 -17.29
CA SER A 115 5.90 30.14 -18.15
C SER A 115 7.20 29.45 -17.74
N VAL A 116 7.45 29.37 -16.43
CA VAL A 116 8.61 28.70 -15.82
C VAL A 116 8.66 27.22 -16.20
N ALA A 117 7.56 26.49 -16.02
CA ALA A 117 7.48 25.07 -16.37
C ALA A 117 7.67 24.82 -17.88
N LEU A 118 7.03 25.64 -18.72
CA LEU A 118 7.12 25.50 -20.18
C LEU A 118 8.51 25.83 -20.73
N ASN A 119 9.19 26.84 -20.18
CA ASN A 119 10.55 27.19 -20.58
C ASN A 119 11.54 26.10 -20.15
N ALA A 120 11.41 25.56 -18.94
CA ALA A 120 12.19 24.42 -18.49
C ALA A 120 11.98 23.21 -19.42
N ALA A 121 10.73 22.88 -19.78
CA ALA A 121 10.42 21.80 -20.71
C ALA A 121 11.15 21.93 -22.05
N LYS A 122 11.16 23.14 -22.64
CA LYS A 122 11.86 23.42 -23.90
C LYS A 122 13.38 23.21 -23.78
N LEU A 123 13.98 23.66 -22.67
CA LEU A 123 15.41 23.47 -22.40
C LEU A 123 15.77 21.99 -22.22
N ILE A 124 14.96 21.25 -21.45
CA ILE A 124 15.14 19.82 -21.22
C ILE A 124 15.01 19.05 -22.53
N ARG A 125 13.97 19.32 -23.34
CA ARG A 125 13.77 18.70 -24.66
C ARG A 125 14.98 18.91 -25.56
N LYS A 126 15.52 20.13 -25.61
CA LYS A 126 16.68 20.44 -26.43
C LYS A 126 17.92 19.63 -26.02
N LYS A 127 18.13 19.41 -24.73
CA LYS A 127 19.27 18.64 -24.20
C LYS A 127 19.08 17.12 -24.30
N PHE A 128 17.85 16.63 -24.12
CA PHE A 128 17.52 15.20 -24.05
C PHE A 128 16.42 14.82 -25.06
N PRO A 129 16.73 14.73 -26.36
CA PRO A 129 15.73 14.45 -27.41
C PRO A 129 15.14 13.03 -27.32
N ASP A 130 15.85 12.09 -26.69
CA ASP A 130 15.55 10.66 -26.66
C ASP A 130 14.76 10.18 -25.43
N ILE A 131 14.58 11.06 -24.44
CA ILE A 131 13.79 10.79 -23.23
C ILE A 131 12.34 11.25 -23.44
N ALA A 132 11.38 10.45 -22.97
CA ALA A 132 9.97 10.83 -22.99
C ALA A 132 9.71 11.90 -21.92
N LEU A 133 9.35 13.11 -22.33
CA LEU A 133 9.01 14.17 -21.37
C LEU A 133 7.52 14.12 -21.05
N TYR A 134 7.22 14.12 -19.75
CA TYR A 134 5.88 14.13 -19.21
C TYR A 134 5.52 15.56 -18.80
N GLY A 135 4.48 16.11 -19.44
CA GLY A 135 3.81 17.32 -18.98
C GLY A 135 2.69 16.93 -18.03
N LEU A 136 2.79 17.34 -16.77
CA LEU A 136 1.78 17.05 -15.76
C LEU A 136 0.82 18.22 -15.69
N ILE A 137 -0.47 17.92 -15.78
CA ILE A 137 -1.56 18.90 -15.68
C ILE A 137 -2.49 18.50 -14.54
N THR A 138 -3.01 19.49 -13.83
CA THR A 138 -3.97 19.26 -12.75
C THR A 138 -5.33 18.86 -13.32
N GLY A 139 -5.88 17.76 -12.80
CA GLY A 139 -7.16 17.23 -13.24
C GLY A 139 -8.34 18.14 -12.89
N PRO A 140 -9.46 18.06 -13.64
CA PRO A 140 -10.59 18.97 -13.48
C PRO A 140 -11.15 18.99 -12.07
N PHE A 141 -11.19 17.86 -11.36
CA PHE A 141 -11.78 17.77 -10.03
C PHE A 141 -10.88 18.38 -8.96
N THR A 142 -9.59 18.02 -8.97
CA THR A 142 -8.59 18.59 -8.07
C THR A 142 -8.46 20.10 -8.28
N LEU A 143 -8.46 20.57 -9.53
CA LEU A 143 -8.46 22.01 -9.79
C LEU A 143 -9.75 22.66 -9.29
N ALA A 144 -10.93 22.06 -9.51
CA ALA A 144 -12.19 22.60 -9.01
C ALA A 144 -12.19 22.71 -7.48
N LEU A 145 -11.67 21.70 -6.78
CA LEU A 145 -11.47 21.73 -5.34
C LEU A 145 -10.48 22.82 -4.91
N HIS A 146 -9.40 23.05 -5.65
CA HIS A 146 -8.50 24.17 -5.38
C HIS A 146 -9.19 25.53 -5.52
N LEU A 147 -10.15 25.69 -6.45
CA LEU A 147 -10.85 26.96 -6.65
C LEU A 147 -12.00 27.18 -5.65
N LEU A 148 -12.72 26.11 -5.27
CA LEU A 148 -13.94 26.16 -4.46
C LEU A 148 -13.73 25.76 -2.99
N GLY A 149 -12.60 25.13 -2.67
CA GLY A 149 -12.37 24.52 -1.36
C GLY A 149 -13.18 23.24 -1.16
N THR A 150 -13.29 22.82 0.10
CA THR A 150 -13.98 21.58 0.49
C THR A 150 -15.50 21.63 0.29
N ASP A 151 -16.08 22.81 0.07
CA ASP A 151 -17.50 23.00 -0.25
C ASP A 151 -17.94 22.23 -1.50
N ILE A 152 -17.00 21.88 -2.39
CA ILE A 152 -17.25 21.06 -3.57
C ILE A 152 -18.00 19.76 -3.24
N PHE A 153 -17.66 19.09 -2.13
CA PHE A 153 -18.29 17.81 -1.77
C PHE A 153 -19.77 17.97 -1.40
N MET A 154 -20.11 19.04 -0.67
CA MET A 154 -21.50 19.38 -0.38
C MET A 154 -22.24 19.81 -1.65
N LYS A 155 -21.62 20.68 -2.46
CA LYS A 155 -22.21 21.22 -3.69
C LYS A 155 -22.42 20.16 -4.78
N MET A 156 -21.65 19.07 -4.78
CA MET A 156 -21.94 17.91 -5.65
C MET A 156 -23.34 17.32 -5.36
N LEU A 157 -23.80 17.39 -4.11
CA LEU A 157 -25.11 16.88 -3.70
C LEU A 157 -26.21 17.94 -3.84
N THR A 158 -25.92 19.18 -3.45
CA THR A 158 -26.93 20.25 -3.36
C THR A 158 -27.06 21.08 -4.64
N GLU A 159 -25.96 21.26 -5.38
CA GLU A 159 -25.84 22.19 -6.51
C GLU A 159 -25.09 21.57 -7.70
N PRO A 160 -25.47 20.37 -8.19
CA PRO A 160 -24.71 19.62 -9.19
C PRO A 160 -24.48 20.39 -10.51
N ASN A 161 -25.43 21.24 -10.90
CA ASN A 161 -25.30 22.08 -12.10
C ASN A 161 -24.16 23.11 -11.97
N GLU A 162 -23.95 23.66 -10.78
CA GLU A 162 -22.83 24.57 -10.53
C GLU A 162 -21.51 23.80 -10.63
N ILE A 163 -21.44 22.60 -10.05
CA ILE A 163 -20.26 21.74 -10.14
C ILE A 163 -19.96 21.37 -11.60
N HIS A 164 -20.95 20.99 -12.40
CA HIS A 164 -20.73 20.75 -13.83
C HIS A 164 -20.19 21.98 -14.56
N LYS A 165 -20.65 23.18 -14.20
CA LYS A 165 -20.15 24.44 -14.78
C LYS A 165 -18.68 24.68 -14.43
N ILE A 166 -18.31 24.47 -13.16
CA ILE A 166 -16.93 24.58 -12.68
C ILE A 166 -16.04 23.53 -13.35
N LEU A 167 -16.47 22.27 -13.41
CA LEU A 167 -15.73 21.19 -14.06
C LEU A 167 -15.55 21.42 -15.56
N ASN A 168 -16.55 22.01 -16.23
CA ASN A 168 -16.41 22.39 -17.63
C ASN A 168 -15.35 23.49 -17.82
N PHE A 169 -15.23 24.45 -16.89
CA PHE A 169 -14.18 25.45 -16.89
C PHE A 169 -12.80 24.83 -16.63
N THR A 170 -12.64 24.04 -15.56
CA THR A 170 -11.36 23.42 -15.22
C THR A 170 -10.89 22.43 -16.28
N LYS A 171 -11.80 21.72 -16.95
CA LYS A 171 -11.51 20.93 -18.16
C LYS A 171 -10.92 21.78 -19.28
N LYS A 172 -11.46 22.97 -19.55
CA LYS A 172 -10.91 23.87 -20.59
C LYS A 172 -9.50 24.34 -20.22
N VAL A 173 -9.25 24.60 -18.93
CA VAL A 173 -7.91 24.91 -18.42
C VAL A 173 -6.96 23.73 -18.64
N ALA A 174 -7.37 22.51 -18.30
CA ALA A 174 -6.58 21.30 -18.52
C ALA A 174 -6.25 21.07 -20.01
N ILE A 175 -7.20 21.30 -20.92
CA ILE A 175 -6.97 21.22 -22.37
C ILE A 175 -5.94 22.27 -22.84
N ALA A 176 -6.04 23.50 -22.34
CA ALA A 176 -5.07 24.55 -22.67
C ALA A 176 -3.66 24.20 -22.15
N MET A 177 -3.56 23.77 -20.90
CA MET A 177 -2.29 23.32 -20.30
C MET A 177 -1.68 22.13 -21.05
N ALA A 178 -2.51 21.16 -21.46
CA ALA A 178 -2.07 20.05 -22.31
C ALA A 178 -1.45 20.58 -23.61
N GLN A 179 -2.12 21.51 -24.29
CA GLN A 179 -1.61 22.11 -25.52
C GLN A 179 -0.26 22.82 -25.27
N TYR A 180 -0.15 23.59 -24.18
CA TYR A 180 1.08 24.31 -23.87
C TYR A 180 2.28 23.37 -23.64
N TYR A 181 2.08 22.29 -22.89
CA TYR A 181 3.13 21.28 -22.68
C TYR A 181 3.48 20.52 -23.98
N ILE A 182 2.49 20.24 -24.83
CA ILE A 182 2.71 19.65 -26.16
C ILE A 182 3.59 20.56 -27.02
N ASP A 183 3.28 21.86 -27.06
CA ASP A 183 4.05 22.87 -27.81
C ASP A 183 5.47 23.07 -27.23
N ALA A 184 5.63 22.88 -25.91
CA ALA A 184 6.92 22.89 -25.26
C ALA A 184 7.75 21.61 -25.50
N GLY A 185 7.18 20.60 -26.17
CA GLY A 185 7.88 19.39 -26.59
C GLY A 185 7.68 18.16 -25.69
N CYS A 186 6.64 18.15 -24.85
CA CYS A 186 6.27 16.95 -24.09
C CYS A 186 5.68 15.87 -25.01
N ASP A 187 5.96 14.60 -24.67
CA ASP A 187 5.49 13.43 -25.43
C ASP A 187 4.24 12.81 -24.80
N VAL A 188 4.19 12.84 -23.47
CA VAL A 188 3.11 12.32 -22.65
C VAL A 188 2.50 13.47 -21.87
N ILE A 189 1.17 13.55 -21.84
CA ILE A 189 0.43 14.44 -20.94
C ILE A 189 -0.21 13.58 -19.85
N ALA A 190 0.23 13.79 -18.60
CA ALA A 190 -0.33 13.11 -17.44
C ALA A 190 -1.38 14.01 -16.79
N LEU A 191 -2.64 13.56 -16.80
CA LEU A 191 -3.73 14.17 -16.05
C LEU A 191 -3.67 13.66 -14.62
N VAL A 192 -3.25 14.52 -13.69
CA VAL A 192 -3.08 14.15 -12.28
C VAL A 192 -4.25 14.67 -11.47
N ASP A 193 -5.13 13.78 -11.01
CA ASP A 193 -6.40 14.15 -10.35
C ASP A 193 -6.63 13.40 -9.02
N PRO A 194 -5.77 13.59 -8.00
CA PRO A 194 -5.79 12.80 -6.76
C PRO A 194 -7.12 12.89 -6.00
N MET A 195 -7.84 14.00 -6.10
CA MET A 195 -9.10 14.17 -5.38
C MET A 195 -10.20 13.23 -5.89
N THR A 196 -10.04 12.63 -7.08
CA THR A 196 -10.96 11.59 -7.56
C THR A 196 -10.90 10.30 -6.75
N SER A 197 -9.84 10.07 -5.96
CA SER A 197 -9.80 8.98 -4.98
C SER A 197 -10.73 9.20 -3.78
N GLN A 198 -11.19 10.44 -3.57
CA GLN A 198 -12.01 10.84 -2.42
C GLN A 198 -13.52 10.81 -2.69
N ILE A 199 -13.93 10.38 -3.88
CA ILE A 199 -15.34 10.26 -4.28
C ILE A 199 -15.65 8.83 -4.70
N ASP A 200 -16.90 8.41 -4.50
CA ASP A 200 -17.38 7.12 -4.94
C ASP A 200 -17.46 7.01 -6.48
N THR A 201 -17.65 5.80 -6.97
CA THR A 201 -17.69 5.49 -8.40
C THR A 201 -18.87 6.14 -9.14
N ASP A 202 -20.01 6.33 -8.48
CA ASP A 202 -21.18 6.96 -9.13
C ASP A 202 -20.97 8.47 -9.26
N SER A 203 -20.44 9.10 -8.22
CA SER A 203 -19.96 10.49 -8.27
C SER A 203 -18.90 10.67 -9.37
N PHE A 204 -17.95 9.74 -9.49
CA PHE A 204 -16.95 9.77 -10.57
C PHE A 204 -17.59 9.71 -11.96
N LYS A 205 -18.56 8.81 -12.17
CA LYS A 205 -19.29 8.69 -13.44
C LYS A 205 -20.04 9.96 -13.80
N ILE A 206 -20.75 10.54 -12.83
CA ILE A 206 -21.55 11.74 -13.03
C ILE A 206 -20.66 12.94 -13.37
N PHE A 207 -19.61 13.17 -12.58
CA PHE A 207 -18.89 14.44 -12.64
C PHE A 207 -17.59 14.38 -13.45
N ILE A 208 -16.88 13.26 -13.45
CA ILE A 208 -15.47 13.20 -13.89
C ILE A 208 -15.29 12.52 -15.24
N SER A 209 -16.07 11.47 -15.49
CA SER A 209 -15.87 10.59 -16.66
C SER A 209 -15.92 11.36 -17.99
N GLN A 210 -16.89 12.25 -18.15
CA GLN A 210 -17.01 13.06 -19.37
C GLN A 210 -15.85 14.07 -19.50
N PRO A 211 -15.56 14.96 -18.52
CA PRO A 211 -14.42 15.86 -18.60
C PRO A 211 -13.08 15.18 -18.89
N ALA A 212 -12.78 14.08 -18.20
CA ALA A 212 -11.55 13.32 -18.41
C ALA A 212 -11.49 12.72 -19.83
N SER A 213 -12.58 12.10 -20.30
CA SER A 213 -12.66 11.56 -21.66
C SER A 213 -12.44 12.61 -22.75
N GLU A 214 -12.97 13.82 -22.56
CA GLU A 214 -12.77 14.92 -23.51
C GLU A 214 -11.32 15.40 -23.54
N ILE A 215 -10.64 15.45 -22.39
CA ILE A 215 -9.21 15.80 -22.30
C ILE A 215 -8.34 14.75 -23.00
N PHE A 216 -8.55 13.47 -22.71
CA PHE A 216 -7.80 12.39 -23.37
C PHE A 216 -8.10 12.33 -24.88
N GLY A 217 -9.36 12.58 -25.27
CA GLY A 217 -9.74 12.73 -26.67
C GLY A 217 -9.01 13.89 -27.37
N TYR A 218 -8.80 15.01 -26.69
CA TYR A 218 -8.01 16.12 -27.20
C TYR A 218 -6.52 15.75 -27.37
N ILE A 219 -5.89 15.19 -26.33
CA ILE A 219 -4.48 14.78 -26.36
C ILE A 219 -4.23 13.79 -27.51
N ARG A 220 -5.14 12.82 -27.70
CA ARG A 220 -5.09 11.85 -28.79
C ARG A 220 -5.21 12.50 -30.17
N LYS A 221 -6.07 13.52 -30.34
CA LYS A 221 -6.17 14.30 -31.60
C LYS A 221 -4.86 15.03 -31.92
N CYS A 222 -4.14 15.49 -30.90
CA CYS A 222 -2.81 16.07 -31.04
C CYS A 222 -1.72 15.03 -31.31
N LYS A 223 -2.06 13.73 -31.46
CA LYS A 223 -1.15 12.60 -31.68
C LYS A 223 -0.11 12.45 -30.57
N LYS A 224 -0.52 12.72 -29.33
CA LYS A 224 0.28 12.59 -28.13
C LYS A 224 -0.29 11.51 -27.21
N LEU A 225 0.53 11.01 -26.30
CA LEU A 225 0.15 9.98 -25.35
C LEU A 225 -0.44 10.61 -24.10
N SER A 226 -1.37 9.91 -23.47
CA SER A 226 -2.04 10.36 -22.26
C SER A 226 -1.92 9.36 -21.12
N SER A 227 -1.73 9.86 -19.89
CA SER A 227 -1.74 9.06 -18.67
C SER A 227 -2.76 9.61 -17.69
N PHE A 228 -3.65 8.78 -17.15
CA PHE A 228 -4.51 9.16 -16.03
C PHE A 228 -3.83 8.75 -14.71
N PHE A 229 -3.39 9.73 -13.94
CA PHE A 229 -2.68 9.52 -12.68
C PHE A 229 -3.57 9.95 -11.51
N VAL A 230 -3.86 9.02 -10.60
CA VAL A 230 -4.53 9.33 -9.34
C VAL A 230 -3.67 8.83 -8.17
N CYS A 231 -3.24 9.76 -7.33
CA CYS A 231 -2.60 9.46 -6.04
C CYS A 231 -3.69 9.20 -4.98
N GLY A 232 -3.37 8.44 -3.94
CA GLY A 232 -4.32 7.97 -2.94
C GLY A 232 -5.00 6.66 -3.32
N HIS A 233 -5.94 6.21 -2.48
CA HIS A 233 -6.60 4.92 -2.66
C HIS A 233 -7.78 5.01 -3.64
N ALA A 234 -7.48 4.91 -4.93
CA ALA A 234 -8.46 5.02 -6.03
C ALA A 234 -8.96 3.66 -6.56
N GLN A 235 -8.76 2.57 -5.82
CA GLN A 235 -9.01 1.20 -6.31
C GLN A 235 -10.43 1.02 -6.89
N HIS A 236 -11.45 1.63 -6.26
CA HIS A 236 -12.84 1.59 -6.69
C HIS A 236 -13.12 2.37 -7.99
N ASN A 237 -12.25 3.29 -8.38
CA ASN A 237 -12.42 4.13 -9.58
C ASN A 237 -11.55 3.69 -10.77
N ILE A 238 -10.63 2.71 -10.60
CA ILE A 238 -9.71 2.27 -11.65
C ILE A 238 -10.42 1.86 -12.95
N GLU A 239 -11.53 1.13 -12.85
CA GLU A 239 -12.27 0.69 -14.04
C GLU A 239 -12.89 1.88 -14.79
N GLU A 240 -13.48 2.85 -14.08
CA GLU A 240 -14.03 4.06 -14.69
C GLU A 240 -12.94 4.98 -15.24
N MET A 241 -11.78 5.06 -14.58
CA MET A 241 -10.60 5.73 -15.13
C MET A 241 -10.18 5.12 -16.47
N CYS A 242 -10.17 3.78 -16.60
CA CYS A 242 -9.88 3.12 -17.87
C CYS A 242 -10.93 3.43 -18.95
N LYS A 243 -12.21 3.47 -18.57
CA LYS A 243 -13.32 3.82 -19.48
C LYS A 243 -13.25 5.25 -20.01
N CYS A 244 -12.50 6.14 -19.35
CA CYS A 244 -12.20 7.47 -19.88
C CYS A 244 -11.24 7.44 -21.09
N LYS A 245 -10.72 6.26 -21.45
CA LYS A 245 -9.82 6.01 -22.59
C LYS A 245 -8.52 6.83 -22.57
N PRO A 246 -7.78 6.89 -21.45
CA PRO A 246 -6.38 7.29 -21.52
C PRO A 246 -5.56 6.20 -22.24
N ASP A 247 -4.32 6.49 -22.60
CA ASP A 247 -3.40 5.47 -23.13
C ASP A 247 -2.73 4.68 -22.00
N ASN A 248 -2.57 5.31 -20.82
CA ASN A 248 -2.02 4.71 -19.60
C ASN A 248 -2.82 5.12 -18.36
N ILE A 249 -2.83 4.28 -17.33
CA ILE A 249 -3.17 4.67 -15.95
C ILE A 249 -1.97 4.50 -15.03
N SER A 250 -1.74 5.45 -14.12
CA SER A 250 -0.69 5.38 -13.10
C SER A 250 -1.32 5.47 -11.71
N ILE A 251 -0.89 4.58 -10.81
CA ILE A 251 -1.52 4.34 -9.50
C ILE A 251 -0.55 4.43 -8.33
N ASP A 252 -1.10 4.72 -7.15
CA ASP A 252 -0.37 4.80 -5.89
C ASP A 252 0.08 3.42 -5.36
N ASP A 253 1.03 3.41 -4.42
CA ASP A 253 1.67 2.21 -3.87
C ASP A 253 0.76 1.35 -2.98
N ASN A 254 -0.43 1.85 -2.64
CA ASN A 254 -1.43 1.18 -1.82
C ASN A 254 -2.44 0.32 -2.60
N ILE A 255 -2.40 0.34 -3.95
CA ILE A 255 -3.31 -0.44 -4.80
C ILE A 255 -2.57 -1.66 -5.35
N SER A 256 -3.22 -2.82 -5.37
CA SER A 256 -2.58 -4.04 -5.86
C SER A 256 -2.28 -3.96 -7.36
N LEU A 257 -1.01 -4.18 -7.76
CA LEU A 257 -0.58 -4.04 -9.15
C LEU A 257 -1.21 -5.11 -10.07
N ASP A 258 -1.45 -6.32 -9.57
CA ASP A 258 -2.16 -7.40 -10.29
C ASP A 258 -3.62 -7.02 -10.60
N PHE A 259 -4.32 -6.39 -9.64
CA PHE A 259 -5.67 -5.86 -9.83
C PHE A 259 -5.67 -4.81 -10.94
N VAL A 260 -4.75 -3.83 -10.87
CA VAL A 260 -4.68 -2.76 -11.86
C VAL A 260 -4.31 -3.31 -13.24
N LYS A 261 -3.32 -4.19 -13.32
CA LYS A 261 -2.95 -4.89 -14.56
C LYS A 261 -4.17 -5.54 -15.21
N LYS A 262 -4.93 -6.32 -14.45
CA LYS A 262 -6.11 -7.02 -14.97
C LYS A 262 -7.12 -6.02 -15.55
N ILE A 263 -7.52 -5.03 -14.77
CA ILE A 263 -8.55 -4.06 -15.20
C ILE A 263 -8.07 -3.22 -16.39
N ALA A 264 -6.81 -2.76 -16.39
CA ALA A 264 -6.25 -1.95 -17.45
C ALA A 264 -6.18 -2.73 -18.77
N LEU A 265 -5.64 -3.95 -18.75
CA LEU A 265 -5.54 -4.80 -19.94
C LEU A 265 -6.92 -5.22 -20.47
N ASP A 266 -7.88 -5.55 -19.59
CA ASP A 266 -9.27 -5.83 -19.95
C ASP A 266 -9.92 -4.66 -20.73
N ASN A 267 -9.42 -3.43 -20.52
CA ASN A 267 -9.88 -2.20 -21.18
C ASN A 267 -8.96 -1.68 -22.30
N ASN A 268 -7.91 -2.43 -22.68
CA ASN A 268 -6.89 -2.01 -23.66
C ASN A 268 -6.14 -0.72 -23.25
N VAL A 269 -5.78 -0.60 -21.98
CA VAL A 269 -5.05 0.54 -21.42
C VAL A 269 -3.74 0.06 -20.79
N SER A 270 -2.65 0.80 -21.00
CA SER A 270 -1.38 0.55 -20.31
C SER A 270 -1.48 0.92 -18.82
N PHE A 271 -0.65 0.36 -17.96
CA PHE A 271 -0.65 0.64 -16.53
C PHE A 271 0.76 0.93 -16.01
N GLY A 272 0.86 1.69 -14.92
CA GLY A 272 2.14 2.05 -14.33
C GLY A 272 2.06 2.28 -12.82
N GLY A 273 3.24 2.27 -12.20
CA GLY A 273 3.41 2.22 -10.74
C GLY A 273 4.09 0.92 -10.31
N ASN A 274 4.02 0.53 -9.04
CA ASN A 274 3.70 1.39 -7.92
C ASN A 274 4.71 1.17 -6.79
N ILE A 275 6.00 1.37 -7.11
CA ILE A 275 7.08 1.21 -6.13
C ILE A 275 6.77 2.04 -4.88
N LYS A 276 6.94 1.41 -3.72
CA LYS A 276 6.57 1.99 -2.42
C LYS A 276 7.44 3.20 -2.07
N LEU A 277 6.81 4.33 -1.79
CA LEU A 277 7.52 5.61 -1.62
C LEU A 277 8.28 5.67 -0.29
N THR A 278 7.58 5.44 0.82
CA THR A 278 8.17 5.67 2.16
C THR A 278 9.05 4.51 2.58
N VAL A 279 8.51 3.29 2.57
CA VAL A 279 9.16 2.12 3.16
C VAL A 279 10.28 1.55 2.28
N VAL A 280 10.23 1.77 0.97
CA VAL A 280 11.24 1.27 0.02
C VAL A 280 12.14 2.41 -0.43
N LEU A 281 11.60 3.43 -1.11
CA LEU A 281 12.47 4.47 -1.69
C LEU A 281 13.14 5.35 -0.63
N LEU A 282 12.39 5.86 0.34
CA LEU A 282 12.92 6.82 1.32
C LEU A 282 13.68 6.15 2.47
N MET A 283 13.11 5.11 3.07
CA MET A 283 13.66 4.46 4.27
C MET A 283 14.43 3.17 4.00
N GLY A 284 14.23 2.57 2.82
CA GLY A 284 14.87 1.33 2.45
C GLY A 284 16.31 1.50 1.97
N THR A 285 16.91 0.36 1.65
CA THR A 285 18.24 0.27 1.06
C THR A 285 18.17 0.15 -0.47
N PRO A 286 19.31 0.29 -1.18
CA PRO A 286 19.39 -0.04 -2.60
C PRO A 286 18.86 -1.44 -2.94
N GLU A 287 19.12 -2.43 -2.08
CA GLU A 287 18.65 -3.81 -2.28
C GLU A 287 17.14 -3.92 -2.11
N ASP A 288 16.54 -3.25 -1.12
CA ASP A 288 15.07 -3.21 -0.96
C ASP A 288 14.39 -2.59 -2.18
N CYS A 289 14.99 -1.55 -2.75
CA CYS A 289 14.50 -0.89 -3.96
C CYS A 289 14.54 -1.80 -5.18
N GLN A 290 15.63 -2.56 -5.33
CA GLN A 290 15.75 -3.51 -6.43
C GLN A 290 14.81 -4.71 -6.25
N LEU A 291 14.64 -5.19 -5.01
CA LEU A 291 13.70 -6.27 -4.70
C LEU A 291 12.27 -5.86 -5.06
N ASN A 292 11.79 -4.73 -4.55
CA ASN A 292 10.42 -4.28 -4.83
C ASN A 292 10.20 -3.94 -6.30
N ALA A 293 11.19 -3.38 -7.00
CA ALA A 293 11.13 -3.18 -8.44
C ALA A 293 11.05 -4.51 -9.21
N THR A 294 11.78 -5.55 -8.75
CA THR A 294 11.72 -6.90 -9.33
C THR A 294 10.33 -7.51 -9.17
N GLU A 295 9.75 -7.45 -7.96
CA GLU A 295 8.38 -7.90 -7.68
C GLU A 295 7.36 -7.23 -8.61
N CYS A 296 7.48 -5.90 -8.79
CA CYS A 296 6.60 -5.15 -9.67
C CYS A 296 6.72 -5.61 -11.14
N ILE A 297 7.96 -5.75 -11.64
CA ILE A 297 8.23 -6.18 -13.01
C ILE A 297 7.67 -7.59 -13.27
N GLU A 298 7.83 -8.51 -12.32
CA GLU A 298 7.34 -9.89 -12.46
C GLU A 298 5.81 -9.96 -12.45
N MET A 299 5.18 -9.27 -11.51
CA MET A 299 3.72 -9.22 -11.41
C MET A 299 3.10 -8.60 -12.66
N ALA A 300 3.73 -7.54 -13.18
CA ALA A 300 3.25 -6.81 -14.34
C ALA A 300 3.45 -7.56 -15.67
N GLY A 301 4.60 -8.22 -15.87
CA GLY A 301 4.98 -8.84 -17.13
C GLY A 301 5.54 -7.84 -18.15
N ASP A 302 5.57 -8.23 -19.43
CA ASP A 302 6.31 -7.53 -20.50
C ASP A 302 5.42 -6.71 -21.47
N ILE A 303 4.13 -6.60 -21.18
CA ILE A 303 3.14 -5.87 -21.99
C ILE A 303 2.46 -4.81 -21.14
N GLY A 304 2.41 -3.59 -21.67
CA GLY A 304 1.57 -2.53 -21.10
C GLY A 304 2.09 -1.89 -19.82
N PHE A 305 3.22 -2.34 -19.27
CA PHE A 305 3.70 -1.88 -17.97
C PHE A 305 4.76 -0.78 -18.05
N ILE A 306 4.64 0.21 -17.16
CA ILE A 306 5.64 1.24 -16.87
C ILE A 306 6.02 1.15 -15.39
N LEU A 307 7.28 0.85 -15.11
CA LEU A 307 7.75 0.90 -13.74
C LEU A 307 7.88 2.37 -13.31
N ALA A 308 7.23 2.71 -12.20
CA ALA A 308 7.22 4.06 -11.64
C ALA A 308 6.96 3.99 -10.12
N PRO A 309 7.37 5.02 -9.35
CA PRO A 309 6.90 5.18 -7.97
C PRO A 309 5.39 5.47 -7.92
N GLY A 310 4.75 5.20 -6.78
CA GLY A 310 3.31 5.46 -6.61
C GLY A 310 2.90 6.94 -6.70
N CYS A 311 3.84 7.86 -6.46
CA CYS A 311 3.64 9.31 -6.47
C CYS A 311 4.99 10.03 -6.74
N ASP A 312 5.05 11.34 -6.53
CA ASP A 312 6.30 12.10 -6.51
C ASP A 312 7.30 11.51 -5.51
N ILE A 313 8.55 11.37 -5.92
CA ILE A 313 9.62 10.85 -5.06
C ILE A 313 9.82 11.80 -3.87
N PRO A 314 9.80 11.30 -2.61
CA PRO A 314 10.00 12.15 -1.44
C PRO A 314 11.32 12.91 -1.51
N PHE A 315 11.31 14.17 -1.06
CA PHE A 315 12.45 15.09 -1.17
C PHE A 315 13.77 14.48 -0.67
N ASP A 316 13.75 13.84 0.51
CA ASP A 316 14.94 13.28 1.15
C ASP A 316 15.31 11.85 0.69
N THR A 317 14.67 11.32 -0.35
CA THR A 317 14.99 9.99 -0.91
C THR A 317 16.49 9.91 -1.27
N PRO A 318 17.23 8.91 -0.78
CA PRO A 318 18.64 8.73 -1.14
C PRO A 318 18.80 8.47 -2.65
N PRO A 319 19.65 9.22 -3.38
CA PRO A 319 19.84 8.99 -4.82
C PRO A 319 20.30 7.58 -5.19
N GLU A 320 21.09 6.93 -4.33
CA GLU A 320 21.57 5.57 -4.49
C GLU A 320 20.43 4.55 -4.61
N ASN A 321 19.30 4.78 -3.93
CA ASN A 321 18.12 3.91 -3.98
C ASN A 321 17.48 3.94 -5.37
N ILE A 322 17.40 5.13 -5.98
CA ILE A 322 16.86 5.30 -7.33
C ILE A 322 17.83 4.74 -8.38
N MET A 323 19.13 4.99 -8.22
CA MET A 323 20.17 4.45 -9.10
C MET A 323 20.18 2.91 -9.12
N ALA A 324 19.91 2.27 -7.99
CA ALA A 324 19.84 0.81 -7.89
C ALA A 324 18.71 0.22 -8.76
N ILE A 325 17.54 0.88 -8.81
CA ILE A 325 16.42 0.51 -9.69
C ILE A 325 16.82 0.65 -11.16
N THR A 326 17.50 1.75 -11.50
CA THR A 326 18.00 1.97 -12.86
C THR A 326 18.98 0.87 -13.28
N GLU A 327 19.88 0.47 -12.38
CA GLU A 327 20.82 -0.62 -12.64
C GLU A 327 20.09 -1.94 -12.92
N LEU A 328 19.10 -2.27 -12.08
CA LEU A 328 18.25 -3.45 -12.23
C LEU A 328 17.51 -3.47 -13.57
N VAL A 329 16.84 -2.37 -13.93
CA VAL A 329 16.03 -2.28 -15.16
C VAL A 329 16.91 -2.48 -16.41
N ASN A 330 18.14 -1.99 -16.38
CA ASN A 330 19.07 -2.06 -17.51
C ASN A 330 19.91 -3.35 -17.54
N ASN A 331 19.93 -4.16 -16.48
CA ASN A 331 20.78 -5.34 -16.37
C ASN A 331 20.01 -6.61 -15.99
N LYS A 332 19.80 -7.50 -16.98
CA LYS A 332 19.11 -8.79 -16.78
C LYS A 332 19.82 -9.71 -15.78
N TYR A 333 21.14 -9.68 -15.71
CA TYR A 333 21.89 -10.52 -14.77
C TYR A 333 21.58 -10.14 -13.31
N ILE A 334 21.41 -8.85 -13.03
CA ILE A 334 21.03 -8.36 -11.69
C ILE A 334 19.61 -8.84 -11.36
N GLN A 335 18.68 -8.76 -12.33
CA GLN A 335 17.33 -9.29 -12.13
C GLN A 335 17.35 -10.78 -11.77
N GLU A 336 18.14 -11.59 -12.47
CA GLU A 336 18.29 -13.03 -12.17
C GLU A 336 18.94 -13.27 -10.80
N THR A 337 19.94 -12.47 -10.44
CA THR A 337 20.65 -12.58 -9.16
C THR A 337 19.74 -12.26 -7.97
N ILE A 338 18.92 -11.20 -8.08
CA ILE A 338 17.99 -10.83 -7.01
C ILE A 338 16.89 -11.87 -6.85
N LYS A 339 16.36 -12.40 -7.96
CA LYS A 339 15.39 -13.52 -7.91
C LYS A 339 15.96 -14.75 -7.19
N ALA A 340 17.24 -15.07 -7.44
CA ALA A 340 17.90 -16.19 -6.77
C ALA A 340 18.16 -15.92 -5.27
N LYS A 341 18.36 -14.66 -4.88
CA LYS A 341 18.51 -14.23 -3.49
C LYS A 341 17.19 -14.19 -2.72
N ASP A 342 16.09 -13.78 -3.36
CA ASP A 342 14.76 -13.68 -2.74
C ASP A 342 14.23 -15.06 -2.27
N ILE A 343 14.68 -16.14 -2.93
CA ILE A 343 14.46 -17.53 -2.47
C ILE A 343 15.15 -17.81 -1.11
N ASN A 344 16.05 -16.95 -0.65
CA ASN A 344 16.87 -17.12 0.56
C ASN A 344 16.90 -15.92 1.53
N SER A 345 16.17 -14.82 1.31
CA SER A 345 16.28 -13.65 2.20
C SER A 345 15.03 -12.76 2.28
N SER A 346 14.10 -13.10 3.17
CA SER A 346 13.35 -12.06 3.90
C SER A 346 14.21 -11.65 5.11
N GLY A 347 15.07 -10.65 4.94
CA GLY A 347 16.00 -10.16 5.98
C GLY A 347 15.34 -9.42 7.16
N LEU A 348 14.02 -9.46 7.28
CA LEU A 348 13.31 -9.05 8.47
C LEU A 348 13.23 -10.25 9.41
N GLU A 349 13.74 -10.12 10.63
CA GLU A 349 13.48 -11.10 11.67
C GLU A 349 11.96 -11.23 11.86
N ILE A 350 11.39 -12.31 11.31
CA ILE A 350 10.03 -12.71 11.62
C ILE A 350 10.07 -13.14 13.08
N ILE A 351 9.35 -12.41 13.91
CA ILE A 351 9.20 -12.77 15.32
C ILE A 351 8.46 -14.11 15.34
N ASP A 352 8.97 -15.10 16.06
CA ASP A 352 8.28 -16.39 16.17
C ASP A 352 6.95 -16.18 16.92
N MET A 353 5.85 -16.19 16.16
CA MET A 353 4.51 -15.96 16.69
C MET A 353 3.83 -17.24 17.18
N LYS A 354 4.49 -18.41 17.15
CA LYS A 354 3.86 -19.70 17.50
C LYS A 354 3.23 -19.73 18.89
N ASP A 355 3.88 -19.09 19.85
CA ASP A 355 3.41 -19.00 21.23
C ASP A 355 2.84 -17.60 21.57
N TYR A 356 2.73 -16.71 20.58
CA TYR A 356 2.27 -15.34 20.81
C TYR A 356 0.78 -15.32 21.14
N GLY A 357 0.44 -14.74 22.29
CA GLY A 357 -0.91 -14.82 22.84
C GLY A 357 -1.25 -16.18 23.47
N SER A 358 -0.27 -16.99 23.86
CA SER A 358 -0.45 -18.14 24.76
C SER A 358 -0.62 -17.73 26.24
N ASP A 359 -0.29 -16.48 26.56
CA ASP A 359 -0.45 -15.89 27.89
C ASP A 359 -1.89 -15.88 28.38
N ARG A 360 -2.06 -15.89 29.71
CA ARG A 360 -3.38 -15.83 30.36
C ARG A 360 -4.14 -14.54 30.03
N LYS A 361 -3.43 -13.46 29.73
CA LYS A 361 -4.01 -12.18 29.31
C LYS A 361 -4.21 -12.14 27.81
N VAL A 362 -5.21 -11.41 27.34
CA VAL A 362 -5.42 -11.11 25.93
C VAL A 362 -4.57 -9.91 25.55
N ILE A 363 -3.77 -10.04 24.50
CA ILE A 363 -2.92 -8.96 24.01
C ILE A 363 -3.59 -8.28 22.82
N ILE A 364 -3.65 -6.95 22.83
CA ILE A 364 -4.16 -6.13 21.74
C ILE A 364 -3.01 -5.29 21.16
N ASP A 365 -2.65 -5.57 19.91
CA ASP A 365 -1.61 -4.84 19.19
C ASP A 365 -2.27 -3.89 18.19
N VAL A 366 -1.95 -2.60 18.28
CA VAL A 366 -2.43 -1.57 17.34
C VAL A 366 -1.29 -1.19 16.41
N ILE A 367 -1.37 -1.59 15.14
CA ILE A 367 -0.36 -1.27 14.13
C ILE A 367 -0.73 0.06 13.48
N THR A 368 0.18 1.03 13.53
CA THR A 368 -0.09 2.42 13.09
C THR A 368 1.04 2.96 12.24
N LEU A 369 0.75 3.98 11.43
CA LEU A 369 1.79 4.84 10.86
C LEU A 369 2.43 5.63 12.00
N ASP A 370 1.62 6.43 12.69
CA ASP A 370 1.95 7.15 13.90
C ASP A 370 0.67 7.75 14.50
N SER A 371 0.26 7.33 15.71
CA SER A 371 -0.92 7.90 16.37
C SER A 371 -0.79 9.37 16.78
N GLN A 372 0.42 9.93 16.79
CA GLN A 372 0.66 11.34 17.14
C GLN A 372 0.45 12.29 15.96
N SER A 373 0.59 11.79 14.71
CA SER A 373 0.54 12.63 13.51
C SER A 373 -0.48 12.19 12.45
N CYS A 374 -1.02 10.97 12.55
CA CYS A 374 -2.00 10.43 11.59
C CYS A 374 -3.37 10.26 12.28
N ALA A 375 -4.37 11.04 11.85
CA ALA A 375 -5.69 11.06 12.49
C ALA A 375 -6.39 9.66 12.54
N PRO A 376 -6.43 8.86 11.45
CA PRO A 376 -6.94 7.49 11.54
C PRO A 376 -6.20 6.61 12.57
N CYS A 377 -4.87 6.74 12.65
CA CYS A 377 -4.07 6.01 13.62
C CYS A 377 -4.36 6.45 15.06
N GLN A 378 -4.50 7.77 15.27
CA GLN A 378 -4.90 8.35 16.54
C GLN A 378 -6.24 7.77 17.00
N TYR A 379 -7.27 7.81 16.15
CA TYR A 379 -8.60 7.31 16.51
C TYR A 379 -8.63 5.79 16.75
N MET A 380 -7.81 5.02 16.03
CA MET A 380 -7.69 3.58 16.27
C MET A 380 -7.10 3.29 17.66
N VAL A 381 -6.03 3.99 18.04
CA VAL A 381 -5.41 3.87 19.37
C VAL A 381 -6.36 4.35 20.46
N GLU A 382 -7.08 5.45 20.24
CA GLU A 382 -8.06 5.98 21.19
C GLU A 382 -9.26 5.01 21.37
N ALA A 383 -9.69 4.32 20.32
CA ALA A 383 -10.74 3.29 20.43
C ALA A 383 -10.31 2.16 21.37
N VAL A 384 -9.07 1.68 21.26
CA VAL A 384 -8.52 0.65 22.15
C VAL A 384 -8.33 1.18 23.58
N LYS A 385 -7.79 2.39 23.75
CA LYS A 385 -7.63 3.04 25.06
C LYS A 385 -8.94 3.18 25.83
N ARG A 386 -10.04 3.48 25.14
CA ARG A 386 -11.37 3.59 25.77
C ARG A 386 -11.93 2.25 26.20
N VAL A 387 -11.59 1.17 25.50
CA VAL A 387 -12.15 -0.17 25.73
C VAL A 387 -11.33 -0.99 26.72
N ALA A 388 -10.00 -0.88 26.69
CA ALA A 388 -9.10 -1.68 27.54
C ALA A 388 -9.46 -1.64 29.05
N PRO A 389 -9.90 -0.51 29.65
CA PRO A 389 -10.30 -0.47 31.06
C PRO A 389 -11.48 -1.36 31.43
N PHE A 390 -12.38 -1.72 30.50
CA PHE A 390 -13.48 -2.65 30.78
C PHE A 390 -13.01 -4.08 31.06
N PHE A 391 -11.75 -4.39 30.74
CA PHE A 391 -11.14 -5.71 30.88
C PHE A 391 -9.87 -5.65 31.74
N GLU A 392 -9.86 -4.76 32.73
CA GLU A 392 -8.72 -4.54 33.62
C GLU A 392 -8.22 -5.87 34.23
N GLY A 393 -6.90 -6.07 34.19
CA GLY A 393 -6.24 -7.28 34.66
C GLY A 393 -6.31 -8.49 33.71
N ILE A 394 -7.11 -8.43 32.64
CA ILE A 394 -7.29 -9.51 31.66
C ILE A 394 -6.74 -9.11 30.29
N VAL A 395 -6.79 -7.83 29.92
CA VAL A 395 -6.31 -7.30 28.64
C VAL A 395 -5.08 -6.43 28.83
N GLU A 396 -4.11 -6.58 27.94
CA GLU A 396 -3.00 -5.66 27.74
C GLU A 396 -3.02 -5.15 26.31
N TRP A 397 -2.63 -3.88 26.11
CA TRP A 397 -2.59 -3.30 24.77
C TRP A 397 -1.33 -2.46 24.57
N ARG A 398 -0.90 -2.36 23.30
CA ARG A 398 0.26 -1.59 22.90
C ARG A 398 0.14 -1.11 21.45
N GLU A 399 0.79 0.01 21.16
CA GLU A 399 0.91 0.54 19.80
C GLU A 399 2.26 0.15 19.19
N HIS A 400 2.24 -0.29 17.94
CA HIS A 400 3.41 -0.53 17.10
C HIS A 400 3.40 0.43 15.92
N THR A 401 4.18 1.51 16.04
CA THR A 401 4.36 2.47 14.95
C THR A 401 5.34 1.94 13.92
N ILE A 402 4.94 1.95 12.65
CA ILE A 402 5.80 1.56 11.53
C ILE A 402 6.83 2.63 11.14
N LYS A 403 6.90 3.75 11.88
CA LYS A 403 8.07 4.66 11.84
C LYS A 403 9.32 4.03 12.45
N LYS A 404 9.19 2.90 13.15
CA LYS A 404 10.29 2.16 13.77
C LYS A 404 10.38 0.76 13.17
N ILE A 405 11.60 0.25 13.03
CA ILE A 405 11.90 -1.07 12.46
C ILE A 405 11.17 -2.17 13.24
N GLU A 406 11.10 -2.08 14.56
CA GLU A 406 10.40 -3.08 15.39
C GLU A 406 8.90 -3.15 15.06
N GLY A 407 8.27 -2.01 14.78
CA GLY A 407 6.86 -1.96 14.38
C GLY A 407 6.62 -2.56 12.99
N VAL A 408 7.58 -2.41 12.07
CA VAL A 408 7.56 -3.05 10.74
C VAL A 408 7.73 -4.56 10.85
N SER A 409 8.66 -5.05 11.68
CA SER A 409 8.81 -6.48 11.96
C SER A 409 7.54 -7.08 12.56
N PHE A 410 6.88 -6.35 13.46
CA PHE A 410 5.62 -6.78 14.07
C PHE A 410 4.47 -6.82 13.05
N MET A 411 4.34 -5.78 12.22
CA MET A 411 3.37 -5.72 11.13
C MET A 411 3.51 -6.92 10.17
N ASN A 412 4.74 -7.24 9.77
CA ASN A 412 5.03 -8.37 8.89
C ASN A 412 4.78 -9.73 9.57
N SER A 413 5.19 -9.88 10.83
CA SER A 413 4.96 -11.12 11.60
C SER A 413 3.46 -11.42 11.78
N LEU A 414 2.63 -10.38 11.82
CA LEU A 414 1.16 -10.47 11.89
C LEU A 414 0.47 -10.53 10.53
N MET A 415 1.23 -10.45 9.42
CA MET A 415 0.71 -10.38 8.05
C MET A 415 -0.26 -9.21 7.81
N VAL A 416 -0.09 -8.11 8.55
CA VAL A 416 -0.89 -6.89 8.37
C VAL A 416 -0.40 -6.17 7.12
N LYS A 417 -1.29 -6.00 6.12
CA LYS A 417 -0.96 -5.33 4.85
C LYS A 417 -1.29 -3.84 4.84
N ASN A 418 -2.36 -3.46 5.54
CA ASN A 418 -2.87 -2.10 5.56
C ASN A 418 -2.99 -1.60 7.02
N ILE A 419 -2.74 -0.31 7.22
CA ILE A 419 -2.76 0.36 8.54
C ILE A 419 -3.75 1.53 8.52
N PRO A 420 -4.26 1.97 9.69
CA PRO A 420 -4.09 1.36 11.00
C PRO A 420 -4.84 0.01 11.12
N ALA A 421 -4.34 -0.89 11.96
CA ALA A 421 -4.95 -2.19 12.20
C ALA A 421 -4.93 -2.57 13.69
N ILE A 422 -5.93 -3.32 14.14
CA ILE A 422 -5.98 -3.93 15.48
C ILE A 422 -5.84 -5.44 15.32
N CYS A 423 -4.88 -6.01 16.03
CA CYS A 423 -4.71 -7.44 16.18
C CYS A 423 -5.00 -7.86 17.62
N ILE A 424 -5.67 -8.99 17.80
CA ILE A 424 -5.98 -9.57 19.11
C ILE A 424 -5.33 -10.96 19.20
N ASP A 425 -4.41 -11.13 20.14
CA ASP A 425 -3.55 -12.33 20.29
C ASP A 425 -2.95 -12.79 18.96
N GLY A 426 -2.31 -11.86 18.25
CA GLY A 426 -1.63 -12.15 17.00
C GLY A 426 -2.51 -12.33 15.77
N LYS A 427 -3.84 -12.15 15.89
CA LYS A 427 -4.78 -12.26 14.77
C LYS A 427 -5.38 -10.91 14.41
N ILE A 428 -5.37 -10.58 13.13
CA ILE A 428 -5.99 -9.37 12.60
C ILE A 428 -7.50 -9.39 12.89
N ALA A 429 -7.99 -8.36 13.58
CA ALA A 429 -9.40 -8.19 13.92
C ALA A 429 -10.06 -7.04 13.14
N PHE A 430 -9.34 -5.92 12.97
CA PHE A 430 -9.83 -4.74 12.27
C PHE A 430 -8.71 -4.11 11.44
N VAL A 431 -8.99 -3.68 10.22
CA VAL A 431 -8.01 -3.14 9.27
C VAL A 431 -8.59 -1.92 8.58
N SER A 432 -7.84 -0.81 8.57
CA SER A 432 -8.14 0.45 7.86
C SER A 432 -9.42 1.18 8.28
N GLN A 433 -10.26 0.57 9.13
CA GLN A 433 -11.50 1.14 9.63
C GLN A 433 -11.53 1.07 11.16
N ILE A 434 -11.80 2.21 11.81
CA ILE A 434 -11.92 2.30 13.27
C ILE A 434 -13.23 1.58 13.68
N PRO A 435 -13.15 0.53 14.50
CA PRO A 435 -14.34 -0.24 14.86
C PRO A 435 -15.26 0.53 15.82
N PRO A 436 -16.58 0.33 15.74
CA PRO A 436 -17.50 0.73 16.80
C PRO A 436 -17.09 0.10 18.14
N GLN A 437 -17.33 0.83 19.25
CA GLN A 437 -16.94 0.37 20.59
C GLN A 437 -17.56 -0.99 20.95
N SER A 438 -18.81 -1.23 20.56
CA SER A 438 -19.53 -2.50 20.79
C SER A 438 -18.87 -3.68 20.07
N GLU A 439 -18.41 -3.48 18.83
CA GLU A 439 -17.77 -4.52 18.03
C GLU A 439 -16.39 -4.87 18.57
N LEU A 440 -15.62 -3.85 18.98
CA LEU A 440 -14.31 -4.06 19.61
C LEU A 440 -14.45 -4.82 20.95
N ILE A 441 -15.43 -4.45 21.78
CA ILE A 441 -15.76 -5.15 23.03
C ILE A 441 -16.14 -6.61 22.74
N ALA A 442 -16.99 -6.86 21.76
CA ALA A 442 -17.43 -8.21 21.39
C ALA A 442 -16.27 -9.07 20.88
N ALA A 443 -15.38 -8.51 20.06
CA ALA A 443 -14.19 -9.19 19.57
C ALA A 443 -13.25 -9.59 20.72
N ILE A 444 -13.00 -8.67 21.67
CA ILE A 444 -12.19 -8.93 22.85
C ILE A 444 -12.83 -10.01 23.75
N GLN A 445 -14.13 -9.89 24.06
CA GLN A 445 -14.87 -10.87 24.87
C GLN A 445 -14.86 -12.26 24.24
N LYS A 446 -15.08 -12.35 22.93
CA LYS A 446 -15.00 -13.61 22.19
C LYS A 446 -13.63 -14.27 22.42
N ARG A 447 -12.55 -13.49 22.30
CA ARG A 447 -11.20 -14.01 22.49
C ARG A 447 -10.92 -14.44 23.94
N ILE A 448 -11.37 -13.64 24.93
CA ILE A 448 -11.29 -14.01 26.35
C ILE A 448 -11.98 -15.34 26.60
N ASN A 449 -13.20 -15.53 26.07
CA ASN A 449 -13.95 -16.77 26.23
C ASN A 449 -13.26 -17.98 25.58
N GLU A 450 -12.70 -17.80 24.38
CA GLU A 450 -11.91 -18.84 23.72
C GLU A 450 -10.70 -19.26 24.58
N LYS A 451 -9.93 -18.29 25.08
CA LYS A 451 -8.80 -18.55 25.98
C LYS A 451 -9.23 -19.24 27.28
N PHE A 452 -10.34 -18.79 27.86
CA PHE A 452 -10.87 -19.38 29.09
C PHE A 452 -11.32 -20.83 28.87
N LYS A 453 -11.94 -21.12 27.73
CA LYS A 453 -12.33 -22.48 27.32
C LYS A 453 -11.10 -23.38 27.13
N LEU A 454 -10.07 -22.89 26.44
CA LEU A 454 -8.79 -23.60 26.28
C LEU A 454 -8.13 -23.89 27.63
N PHE A 455 -8.12 -22.90 28.53
CA PHE A 455 -7.57 -23.04 29.88
C PHE A 455 -8.35 -24.04 30.76
N ILE A 456 -9.68 -24.07 30.68
CA ILE A 456 -10.48 -25.08 31.39
C ILE A 456 -10.24 -26.48 30.81
N THR A 457 -10.13 -26.58 29.49
CA THR A 457 -9.92 -27.87 28.80
C THR A 457 -8.56 -28.47 29.18
N SER A 458 -7.50 -27.65 29.25
CA SER A 458 -6.17 -28.09 29.68
C SER A 458 -6.12 -28.46 31.17
N ARG A 459 -6.89 -27.80 32.04
CA ARG A 459 -6.98 -28.12 33.48
C ARG A 459 -7.76 -29.40 33.80
N ASN A 460 -8.73 -29.77 32.96
CA ASN A 460 -9.56 -30.97 33.13
C ASN A 460 -9.09 -32.17 32.32
N ALA A 461 -7.94 -32.07 31.63
CA ALA A 461 -7.37 -33.16 30.87
C ALA A 461 -6.89 -34.30 31.80
N GLU A 462 -7.43 -35.50 31.58
CA GLU A 462 -7.00 -36.74 32.25
C GLU A 462 -6.45 -37.70 31.20
N ILE A 463 -5.44 -38.49 31.59
CA ILE A 463 -4.92 -39.59 30.77
C ILE A 463 -5.47 -40.88 31.35
N LEU A 464 -6.16 -41.67 30.53
CA LEU A 464 -6.71 -42.97 30.91
C LEU A 464 -5.93 -44.07 30.17
N ILE A 465 -5.33 -44.98 30.94
CA ILE A 465 -4.71 -46.21 30.45
C ILE A 465 -5.72 -47.35 30.58
N ILE A 466 -6.02 -48.04 29.48
CA ILE A 466 -6.81 -49.27 29.46
C ILE A 466 -5.88 -50.45 29.21
N ALA A 467 -5.86 -51.41 30.13
CA ALA A 467 -5.02 -52.60 30.09
C ALA A 467 -5.80 -53.86 30.54
N LYS A 468 -5.30 -55.05 30.22
CA LYS A 468 -5.87 -56.33 30.70
C LYS A 468 -5.66 -56.52 32.19
N ASP A 469 -4.50 -56.11 32.69
CA ASP A 469 -4.11 -56.17 34.08
C ASP A 469 -3.16 -55.01 34.42
N GLU A 470 -2.83 -54.84 35.70
CA GLU A 470 -1.94 -53.77 36.14
C GLU A 470 -0.52 -53.92 35.61
N ASN A 471 -0.05 -55.15 35.33
CA ASN A 471 1.31 -55.38 34.84
C ASN A 471 1.47 -54.92 33.38
N GLU A 472 0.46 -55.14 32.54
CA GLU A 472 0.42 -54.66 31.15
C GLU A 472 0.44 -53.11 31.08
N ALA A 473 -0.05 -52.42 32.12
CA ALA A 473 -0.06 -50.96 32.20
C ALA A 473 1.29 -50.34 32.63
N ILE A 474 2.19 -51.09 33.28
CA ILE A 474 3.42 -50.54 33.90
C ILE A 474 4.32 -49.81 32.88
N PRO A 475 4.71 -50.40 31.73
CA PRO A 475 5.64 -49.75 30.81
C PRO A 475 5.06 -48.45 30.23
N LEU A 476 3.76 -48.45 29.98
CA LEU A 476 3.04 -47.31 29.44
C LEU A 476 2.89 -46.19 30.48
N LYS A 477 2.59 -46.56 31.74
CA LYS A 477 2.58 -45.65 32.89
C LYS A 477 3.94 -44.98 33.05
N GLU A 478 5.04 -45.71 32.94
CA GLU A 478 6.39 -45.16 33.04
C GLU A 478 6.70 -44.17 31.91
N ASN A 479 6.36 -44.51 30.67
CA ASN A 479 6.60 -43.62 29.53
C ASN A 479 5.77 -42.34 29.64
N ILE A 480 4.50 -42.43 30.05
CA ILE A 480 3.65 -41.26 30.28
C ILE A 480 4.17 -40.41 31.45
N SER A 481 4.62 -41.04 32.55
CA SER A 481 5.18 -40.30 33.69
C SER A 481 6.47 -39.57 33.31
N LYS A 482 7.35 -40.21 32.52
CA LYS A 482 8.56 -39.58 31.98
C LYS A 482 8.21 -38.41 31.06
N ALA A 483 7.23 -38.58 30.18
CA ALA A 483 6.78 -37.51 29.29
C ALA A 483 6.23 -36.30 30.07
N LEU A 484 5.34 -36.52 31.04
CA LEU A 484 4.78 -35.47 31.90
C LEU A 484 5.87 -34.70 32.66
N LYS A 485 6.86 -35.41 33.22
CA LYS A 485 8.00 -34.80 33.92
C LYS A 485 8.88 -33.96 33.00
N GLN A 486 9.08 -34.41 31.75
CA GLN A 486 9.90 -33.70 30.77
C GLN A 486 9.18 -32.50 30.14
N THR A 487 7.85 -32.51 30.05
CA THR A 487 7.05 -31.39 29.54
C THR A 487 6.57 -30.43 30.63
N GLY A 488 6.77 -30.74 31.91
CA GLY A 488 6.31 -29.93 33.04
C GLY A 488 4.77 -29.91 33.21
N LYS A 489 4.03 -30.83 32.59
CA LYS A 489 2.56 -30.88 32.66
C LYS A 489 2.10 -31.71 33.85
N ASN A 490 1.05 -31.25 34.54
CA ASN A 490 0.48 -31.94 35.69
C ASN A 490 -0.95 -32.41 35.36
N LEU A 491 -1.06 -33.61 34.79
CA LEU A 491 -2.32 -34.24 34.40
C LEU A 491 -2.63 -35.43 35.30
N LYS A 492 -3.91 -35.69 35.57
CA LYS A 492 -4.32 -36.88 36.33
C LYS A 492 -4.20 -38.13 35.45
N LEU A 493 -3.45 -39.12 35.92
CA LEU A 493 -3.32 -40.42 35.28
C LEU A 493 -4.23 -41.44 35.98
N LYS A 494 -5.12 -42.08 35.22
CA LYS A 494 -5.97 -43.18 35.69
C LYS A 494 -5.64 -44.44 34.91
N ILE A 495 -5.66 -45.58 35.60
CA ILE A 495 -5.51 -46.90 35.00
C ILE A 495 -6.81 -47.65 35.25
N SER A 496 -7.35 -48.30 34.22
CA SER A 496 -8.52 -49.16 34.36
C SER A 496 -8.28 -50.49 33.66
N THR A 497 -8.65 -51.56 34.35
CA THR A 497 -8.67 -52.94 33.85
C THR A 497 -10.10 -53.44 33.60
N ASP A 498 -11.09 -52.54 33.69
CA ASP A 498 -12.50 -52.88 33.49
C ASP A 498 -12.79 -53.18 32.01
N ASN A 499 -13.22 -54.41 31.76
CA ASN A 499 -13.55 -54.91 30.43
C ASN A 499 -14.79 -54.21 29.84
N ASN A 500 -15.75 -53.78 30.66
CA ASN A 500 -16.91 -53.03 30.19
C ASN A 500 -16.51 -51.64 29.70
N LEU A 501 -15.59 -51.01 30.43
CA LEU A 501 -15.01 -49.72 30.03
C LEU A 501 -14.18 -49.88 28.74
N ARG A 502 -13.39 -50.94 28.61
CA ARG A 502 -12.65 -51.23 27.37
C ARG A 502 -13.58 -51.33 26.15
N LEU A 503 -14.70 -52.02 26.30
CA LEU A 503 -15.69 -52.19 25.23
C LEU A 503 -16.43 -50.88 24.90
N SER A 504 -16.74 -50.05 25.89
CA SER A 504 -17.45 -48.77 25.65
C SER A 504 -16.64 -47.77 24.82
N PHE A 505 -15.30 -47.86 24.85
CA PHE A 505 -14.41 -47.09 23.99
C PHE A 505 -14.11 -47.76 22.64
N GLY A 506 -14.60 -48.98 22.38
CA GLY A 506 -14.33 -49.70 21.14
C GLY A 506 -12.87 -50.19 20.99
N ILE A 507 -12.15 -50.37 22.10
CA ILE A 507 -10.74 -50.78 22.08
C ILE A 507 -10.61 -52.27 21.77
N ILE A 508 -9.94 -52.59 20.66
CA ILE A 508 -9.77 -53.97 20.18
C ILE A 508 -8.53 -54.63 20.80
N SER A 509 -7.47 -53.86 21.07
CA SER A 509 -6.20 -54.35 21.61
C SER A 509 -5.65 -53.49 22.74
N THR A 510 -5.17 -54.11 23.81
CA THR A 510 -4.49 -53.44 24.93
C THR A 510 -2.97 -53.63 24.85
N PRO A 511 -2.17 -52.76 25.49
CA PRO A 511 -2.57 -51.57 26.25
C PRO A 511 -3.02 -50.42 25.32
N ALA A 512 -3.90 -49.55 25.82
CA ALA A 512 -4.40 -48.38 25.08
C ALA A 512 -4.32 -47.10 25.92
N VAL A 513 -4.10 -45.97 25.26
CA VAL A 513 -4.06 -44.64 25.87
C VAL A 513 -5.19 -43.80 25.31
N ILE A 514 -5.99 -43.21 26.21
CA ILE A 514 -7.00 -42.22 25.89
C ILE A 514 -6.59 -40.90 26.54
N ILE A 515 -6.64 -39.81 25.76
CA ILE A 515 -6.37 -38.46 26.22
C ILE A 515 -7.48 -37.58 25.68
N THR A 516 -8.25 -36.94 26.59
CA THR A 516 -9.34 -35.95 26.35
C THR A 516 -10.36 -36.26 25.25
N GLU A 517 -11.64 -35.98 25.49
CA GLU A 517 -12.74 -36.25 24.54
C GLU A 517 -12.80 -37.69 24.00
N ASN A 518 -12.46 -38.69 24.83
CA ASN A 518 -12.57 -40.12 24.49
C ASN A 518 -11.76 -40.56 23.25
N LYS A 519 -10.77 -39.78 22.82
CA LYS A 519 -9.96 -40.09 21.63
C LYS A 519 -8.84 -41.07 21.97
N ILE A 520 -8.86 -42.25 21.32
CA ILE A 520 -7.80 -43.26 21.44
C ILE A 520 -6.55 -42.74 20.71
N LYS A 521 -5.43 -42.65 21.44
CA LYS A 521 -4.13 -42.20 20.90
C LYS A 521 -3.21 -43.37 20.52
N SER A 522 -3.36 -44.50 21.21
CA SER A 522 -2.69 -45.77 20.89
C SER A 522 -3.54 -46.95 21.35
N GLN A 523 -3.48 -48.06 20.61
CA GLN A 523 -3.97 -49.36 21.06
C GLN A 523 -2.98 -50.46 20.63
N GLY A 524 -2.77 -51.48 21.47
CA GLY A 524 -1.94 -52.65 21.14
C GLY A 524 -0.42 -52.41 21.14
N GLU A 525 0.03 -51.16 21.27
CA GLU A 525 1.45 -50.81 21.30
C GLU A 525 1.76 -49.79 22.40
N ILE A 526 2.97 -49.89 22.96
CA ILE A 526 3.49 -48.95 23.96
C ILE A 526 4.24 -47.84 23.22
N PRO A 527 3.65 -46.64 23.06
CA PRO A 527 4.31 -45.50 22.42
C PRO A 527 5.60 -45.10 23.16
N LYS A 528 6.59 -44.63 22.40
CA LYS A 528 7.81 -44.03 22.94
C LYS A 528 7.49 -42.68 23.61
N VAL A 529 8.34 -42.29 24.56
CA VAL A 529 8.20 -41.04 25.33
C VAL A 529 8.03 -39.82 24.42
N ASP A 530 8.79 -39.71 23.33
CA ASP A 530 8.70 -38.54 22.45
C ASP A 530 7.37 -38.45 21.69
N ILE A 531 6.77 -39.58 21.34
CA ILE A 531 5.42 -39.61 20.73
C ILE A 531 4.38 -39.11 21.74
N ILE A 532 4.50 -39.53 23.00
CA ILE A 532 3.62 -39.08 24.08
C ILE A 532 3.79 -37.58 24.31
N LYS A 533 5.01 -37.03 24.23
CA LYS A 533 5.23 -35.57 24.34
C LYS A 533 4.49 -34.80 23.26
N GLU A 534 4.47 -35.29 22.02
CA GLU A 534 3.71 -34.63 20.95
C GLU A 534 2.20 -34.61 21.27
N TRP A 535 1.65 -35.71 21.80
CA TRP A 535 0.25 -35.72 22.25
C TRP A 535 0.00 -34.73 23.38
N LEU A 536 0.96 -34.59 24.29
CA LEU A 536 0.86 -33.65 25.39
C LEU A 536 0.91 -32.20 24.91
N LYS A 537 1.56 -31.86 23.79
CA LYS A 537 1.55 -30.49 23.24
C LYS A 537 0.16 -30.03 22.80
N GLU A 538 -0.71 -30.96 22.40
CA GLU A 538 -2.09 -30.69 21.97
C GLU A 538 -3.05 -30.39 23.14
N LEU A 539 -2.60 -30.55 24.39
CA LEU A 539 -3.36 -30.30 25.64
C LEU A 539 -2.96 -28.99 26.31
#